data_AF-A0AAF1C4A4-F1
#
_entry.id   AF-A0AAF1C4A4-F1
#
_cell.length_a   1.000
_cell.length_b   1.000
_cell.length_c   1.000
_cell.angle_alpha   90.00
_cell.angle_beta   90.00
_cell.angle_gamma   90.00
#
_symmetry.space_group_name_H-M   'P 1'
#
loop_
_entity.id
_entity.type
_entity.pdbx_description
1 polymer ?
#
loop_
_entity_poly.entity_id
_entity_poly.type
_entity_poly.pdbx_seq_one_letter_code
_entity_poly.pdbx_strand_id
1 'polypeptide(L)' 'MRTDTAHRKHSVTLPTETSDAVTALVGKGEFSAYVAKATARQLERDALAEALARMEAQHGPVDQSEVDAIAARLADG' A
#
# COMPACT_ATOMS: atom_id res chain seq x y z
N MET A 1 15.85 7.01 -19.81
CA MET A 1 14.67 6.31 -20.37
C MET A 1 13.43 6.95 -19.77
N ARG A 2 12.67 7.76 -20.53
CA ARG A 2 11.36 8.24 -20.05
C ARG A 2 10.39 7.08 -20.25
N THR A 3 9.91 6.48 -19.16
CA THR A 3 8.76 5.58 -19.24
C THR A 3 7.56 6.43 -19.63
N ASP A 4 7.12 6.32 -20.88
CA ASP A 4 5.80 6.79 -21.25
C ASP A 4 4.80 5.80 -20.65
N THR A 5 4.27 6.15 -19.47
CA THR A 5 3.28 5.30 -18.81
C THR A 5 1.96 5.47 -19.57
N ALA A 6 1.51 4.42 -20.24
CA ALA A 6 0.19 4.43 -20.87
C ALA A 6 -0.89 4.52 -19.79
N HIS A 7 -1.77 5.52 -19.89
CA HIS A 7 -2.89 5.70 -18.96
C HIS A 7 -4.19 5.20 -19.59
N ARG A 8 -5.01 4.49 -18.82
CA ARG A 8 -6.37 4.07 -19.22
C ARG A 8 -7.40 4.72 -18.31
N LYS A 9 -8.39 5.38 -18.91
CA LYS A 9 -9.49 6.01 -18.15
C LYS A 9 -10.53 4.94 -17.76
N HIS A 10 -10.88 4.92 -16.48
CA HIS A 10 -12.01 4.19 -15.94
C HIS A 10 -12.98 5.17 -15.27
N SER A 11 -14.28 4.87 -15.29
CA SER A 11 -15.30 5.64 -14.57
C SER A 11 -15.83 4.81 -13.41
N VAL A 12 -15.88 5.40 -12.23
CA VAL A 12 -16.37 4.76 -11.00
C VAL A 12 -17.29 5.73 -10.27
N THR A 13 -18.22 5.19 -9.49
CA THR A 13 -19.05 5.96 -8.56
C THR A 13 -18.45 5.85 -7.17
N LEU A 14 -18.31 6.98 -6.48
CA LEU A 14 -17.84 7.06 -5.10
C LEU A 14 -18.94 7.64 -4.21
N PRO A 15 -18.98 7.28 -2.91
CA PRO A 15 -19.81 7.99 -1.95
C PRO A 15 -19.51 9.50 -1.97
N THR A 16 -20.55 10.33 -1.91
CA THR A 16 -20.41 11.80 -1.94
C THR A 16 -19.47 12.29 -0.87
N GLU A 17 -19.62 11.80 0.37
CA GLU A 17 -18.76 12.14 1.51
C GLU A 17 -17.27 11.90 1.23
N THR A 18 -16.93 10.77 0.59
CA THR A 18 -15.55 10.42 0.24
C THR A 18 -15.03 11.34 -0.86
N SER A 19 -15.85 11.61 -1.89
CA SER A 19 -15.47 12.50 -2.98
C SER A 19 -15.21 13.93 -2.47
N ASP A 20 -16.07 14.42 -1.57
CA ASP A 20 -15.93 15.76 -0.98
C ASP A 20 -14.69 15.83 -0.08
N ALA A 21 -14.44 14.80 0.74
CA ALA A 21 -13.25 14.72 1.58
C ALA A 21 -11.95 14.75 0.77
N VAL A 22 -11.88 13.98 -0.33
CA VAL A 22 -10.71 13.98 -1.22
C VAL A 22 -10.55 15.35 -1.88
N THR A 23 -11.63 15.93 -2.40
CA THR A 23 -11.59 17.25 -3.05
C THR A 23 -11.11 18.33 -2.09
N ALA A 24 -11.58 18.30 -0.83
CA ALA A 24 -11.14 19.22 0.21
C ALA A 24 -9.65 19.04 0.57
N LEU A 25 -9.17 17.79 0.56
CA LEU A 25 -7.77 17.46 0.87
C LEU A 25 -6.79 17.94 -0.19
N VAL A 26 -7.10 17.73 -1.48
CA VAL A 26 -6.12 17.92 -2.57
C VAL A 26 -6.39 19.13 -3.45
N GLY A 27 -7.58 19.73 -3.36
CA GLY A 27 -7.99 20.86 -4.19
C GLY A 27 -8.40 20.46 -5.62
N LYS A 28 -8.68 21.48 -6.43
CA LYS A 28 -9.17 21.29 -7.81
C LYS A 28 -8.08 20.73 -8.73
N GLY A 29 -8.44 19.77 -9.57
CA GLY A 29 -7.55 19.18 -10.59
C GLY A 29 -6.72 18.00 -10.09
N GLU A 30 -6.52 17.86 -8.78
CA GLU A 30 -5.64 16.82 -8.20
C GLU A 30 -6.37 15.53 -7.80
N PHE A 31 -7.70 15.51 -7.90
CA PHE A 31 -8.54 14.37 -7.46
C PHE A 31 -8.09 13.04 -8.08
N SER A 32 -7.98 12.97 -9.41
CA SER A 32 -7.61 11.75 -10.11
C SER A 32 -6.19 11.29 -9.78
N ALA A 33 -5.26 12.24 -9.61
CA ALA A 33 -3.87 11.94 -9.25
C ALA A 33 -3.78 11.37 -7.83
N TYR A 34 -4.56 11.92 -6.90
CA TYR A 34 -4.68 11.39 -5.55
C TYR A 34 -5.24 9.97 -5.54
N VAL A 35 -6.38 9.74 -6.23
CA VAL A 35 -7.00 8.41 -6.29
C VAL A 35 -6.06 7.40 -6.93
N ALA A 36 -5.36 7.75 -8.01
CA ALA A 36 -4.39 6.86 -8.64
C ALA A 36 -3.27 6.44 -7.67
N LYS A 37 -2.70 7.40 -6.92
CA LYS A 37 -1.67 7.12 -5.90
C LYS A 37 -2.22 6.29 -4.74
N ALA A 38 -3.43 6.60 -4.28
CA ALA A 38 -4.08 5.87 -3.19
C ALA A 38 -4.36 4.41 -3.59
N THR A 39 -4.87 4.17 -4.81
CA THR A 39 -5.11 2.83 -5.34
C THR A 39 -3.81 2.05 -5.51
N ALA A 40 -2.75 2.69 -6.04
CA ALA A 40 -1.43 2.04 -6.15
C ALA A 40 -0.92 1.59 -4.77
N ARG A 41 -0.98 2.47 -3.77
CA ARG A 41 -0.62 2.13 -2.38
C ARG A 41 -1.48 0.99 -1.82
N GLN A 42 -2.77 0.95 -2.15
CA GLN A 42 -3.64 -0.11 -1.67
C GLN A 42 -3.25 -1.46 -2.28
N LEU A 43 -2.98 -1.51 -3.58
CA LEU A 43 -2.52 -2.74 -4.25
C LEU A 43 -1.19 -3.24 -3.68
N GLU A 44 -0.26 -2.34 -3.36
CA GLU A 44 1.00 -2.69 -2.69
C GLU A 44 0.75 -3.31 -1.30
N ARG A 45 -0.19 -2.76 -0.53
CA ARG A 45 -0.58 -3.30 0.78
C ARG A 45 -1.25 -4.66 0.66
N ASP A 46 -2.11 -4.85 -0.33
CA ASP A 46 -2.80 -6.12 -0.57
C ASP A 46 -1.78 -7.21 -0.93
N ALA A 47 -0.80 -6.89 -1.79
CA ALA A 47 0.30 -7.79 -2.13
C ALA A 47 1.19 -8.13 -0.91
N LEU A 48 1.44 -7.16 -0.03
CA LEU A 48 2.17 -7.39 1.22
C LEU A 48 1.38 -8.32 2.16
N ALA A 49 0.08 -8.11 2.30
CA ALA A 49 -0.78 -8.97 3.12
C ALA A 49 -0.80 -10.41 2.59
N GLU A 50 -0.87 -10.60 1.28
CA GLU A 50 -0.77 -11.92 0.65
C GLU A 50 0.61 -12.58 0.92
N ALA A 51 1.69 -11.82 0.80
CA ALA A 51 3.03 -12.32 1.09
C ALA A 51 3.17 -12.78 2.55
N LEU A 52 2.66 -11.99 3.49
CA LEU A 52 2.65 -12.34 4.91
C LEU A 52 1.84 -13.62 5.16
N ALA A 53 0.63 -13.70 4.63
CA ALA A 53 -0.21 -14.89 4.78
C ALA A 53 0.47 -16.16 4.23
N ARG A 54 1.18 -16.05 3.09
CA ARG A 54 1.96 -17.18 2.55
C ARG A 54 3.12 -17.59 3.45
N MET A 55 3.83 -16.62 4.03
CA MET A 55 4.95 -16.91 4.95
C MET A 55 4.46 -17.57 6.24
N GLU A 56 3.39 -17.04 6.83
CA GLU A 56 2.78 -17.61 8.04
C GLU A 56 2.23 -19.02 7.80
N ALA A 57 1.63 -19.28 6.63
CA ALA A 57 1.17 -20.62 6.27
C ALA A 57 2.31 -21.63 6.13
N GLN A 58 3.50 -21.18 5.70
CA GLN A 58 4.67 -22.05 5.50
C GLN A 58 5.49 -22.28 6.77
N HIS A 59 5.60 -21.27 7.64
CA HIS A 59 6.52 -21.28 8.77
C HIS A 59 5.84 -21.16 10.14
N GLY A 60 4.54 -20.89 10.17
CA GLY A 60 3.82 -20.49 11.38
C GLY A 60 3.93 -18.98 11.65
N PRO A 61 3.21 -18.49 12.68
CA PRO A 61 3.30 -17.08 13.09
C PRO A 61 4.73 -16.75 13.56
N VAL A 62 5.11 -15.48 13.39
CA VAL A 62 6.43 -14.99 13.83
C VAL A 62 6.55 -15.05 15.36
N ASP A 63 7.63 -15.66 15.85
CA ASP A 63 8.01 -15.59 17.26
C ASP A 63 8.82 -14.32 17.52
N GLN A 64 8.23 -13.37 18.24
CA GLN A 64 8.88 -12.10 18.56
C GLN A 64 10.16 -12.29 19.40
N SER A 65 10.22 -13.32 20.24
CA SER A 65 11.42 -13.58 21.05
C SER A 65 12.61 -14.02 20.20
N GLU A 66 12.34 -14.78 19.13
CA GLU A 66 13.35 -15.16 18.15
C GLU A 66 13.82 -13.95 17.34
N VAL A 67 12.88 -13.08 16.92
CA VAL A 67 13.19 -11.82 16.22
C VAL A 67 14.09 -10.92 17.05
N ASP A 68 13.76 -10.73 18.33
CA ASP A 68 14.53 -9.88 19.24
C ASP A 68 15.94 -10.43 19.46
N ALA A 69 16.08 -11.76 19.60
CA ALA A 69 17.39 -12.41 19.73
C ALA A 69 18.26 -12.24 18.46
N ILE A 70 17.65 -12.32 17.27
CA ILE A 70 18.35 -12.07 16.00
C ILE A 70 18.75 -10.59 15.89
N ALA A 71 17.84 -9.67 16.22
CA ALA A 71 18.09 -8.23 16.15
C ALA A 71 19.22 -7.80 17.09
N ALA A 72 19.26 -8.33 18.32
CA ALA A 72 20.36 -8.08 19.26
C ALA A 72 21.72 -8.52 18.69
N ARG A 73 21.78 -9.74 18.13
CA ARG A 73 23.00 -10.26 17.48
C ARG A 73 23.47 -9.42 16.29
N LEU A 74 22.54 -8.79 15.56
CA LEU A 74 22.87 -7.90 14.44
C LEU A 74 23.35 -6.52 14.89
N ALA A 75 22.94 -6.06 16.08
CA ALA A 75 23.39 -4.79 16.64
C ALA A 75 24.77 -4.87 17.31
N ASP A 76 25.16 -6.07 17.79
CA ASP A 76 26.42 -6.34 18.48
C ASP A 76 27.61 -6.65 17.53
N GLY A 77 27.39 -6.72 16.22
CA GLY A 77 28.40 -7.04 15.19
C GLY A 77 28.68 -5.89 14.24
#